data_AF-A0A3M1CFZ4-F1
#
_entry.id   AF-A0A3M1CFZ4-F1
#
_cell.length_a   1.000
_cell.length_b   1.000
_cell.length_c   1.000
_cell.angle_alpha   90.00
_cell.angle_beta   90.00
_cell.angle_gamma   90.00
#
_symmetry.space_group_name_H-M   'P 1'
#
loop_
_entity.id
_entity.type
_entity.pdbx_description
1 polymer ?
#
loop_
_entity_poly.entity_id
_entity_poly.type
_entity_poly.pdbx_seq_one_letter_code
_entity_poly.pdbx_strand_id
1 'polypeptide(L)'
;LYYDHYFTFLAWRAFGEDEHGRLRIPPLLDRRLQSWERLAEISADRGGFLAVEGRLEPIISAFFKMQSGLGPEHLNVDIKAFLEQLADLQKLERRELLSRYSHPVTPIRTRALQLLQQAGGTAASDDARAKVDGEIAELTKLMEFEVTHPLDVHARDFILAAGMLAAAADGEFSNEEREMLVNILLPISADPEAAMAAIDSPERARSIMAENAQWLRDNAGQERYTIYRQLVHVVAVDGRIDPSEHKFMLEVANLLEIPEKAATETIFDVLAGYLQTQAVRSSTMAAAQAFGMQQ
;
A
#
# COMPACT_ATOMS: atom_id res chain seq x y z
N LEU A 1 8.67 -13.78 -14.68
CA LEU A 1 8.95 -13.27 -13.33
C LEU A 1 9.20 -14.46 -12.41
N TYR A 2 10.27 -14.42 -11.62
CA TYR A 2 10.61 -15.43 -10.61
C TYR A 2 10.75 -14.72 -9.27
N TYR A 3 9.94 -15.10 -8.29
CA TYR A 3 9.96 -14.58 -6.94
C TYR A 3 10.35 -15.70 -5.98
N ASP A 4 11.18 -15.38 -5.00
CA ASP A 4 11.75 -16.35 -4.06
C ASP A 4 11.48 -15.92 -2.62
N HIS A 5 10.90 -16.83 -1.83
CA HIS A 5 10.64 -16.68 -0.40
C HIS A 5 11.91 -16.48 0.43
N TYR A 6 13.07 -16.86 -0.10
CA TYR A 6 14.32 -16.68 0.60
C TYR A 6 14.70 -15.19 0.74
N PHE A 7 14.35 -14.36 -0.24
CA PHE A 7 14.71 -12.93 -0.21
C PHE A 7 13.93 -12.15 0.85
N THR A 8 12.64 -12.41 0.98
CA THR A 8 11.77 -11.82 2.02
C THR A 8 12.24 -12.24 3.42
N PHE A 9 12.56 -13.53 3.60
CA PHE A 9 13.13 -14.03 4.85
C PHE A 9 14.43 -13.31 5.23
N LEU A 10 15.35 -13.16 4.28
CA LEU A 10 16.61 -12.42 4.51
C LEU A 10 16.35 -10.94 4.85
N ALA A 11 15.42 -10.29 4.14
CA ALA A 11 15.06 -8.90 4.39
C ALA A 11 14.50 -8.73 5.82
N TRP A 12 13.50 -9.51 6.22
CA TRP A 12 12.95 -9.45 7.58
C TRP A 12 14.01 -9.72 8.66
N ARG A 13 14.90 -10.72 8.43
CA ARG A 13 16.04 -11.00 9.31
C ARG A 13 17.00 -9.82 9.44
N ALA A 14 17.26 -9.08 8.37
CA ALA A 14 18.19 -7.96 8.37
C ALA A 14 17.69 -6.78 9.21
N PHE A 15 16.38 -6.51 9.24
CA PHE A 15 15.78 -5.47 10.08
C PHE A 15 15.63 -5.90 11.55
N GLY A 16 15.49 -7.21 11.80
CA GLY A 16 15.36 -7.77 13.14
C GLY A 16 14.07 -7.33 13.85
N GLU A 17 13.98 -7.61 15.15
CA GLU A 17 12.81 -7.35 15.98
C GLU A 17 13.10 -6.29 17.06
N ASP A 18 12.08 -5.52 17.45
CA ASP A 18 12.10 -4.67 18.63
C ASP A 18 12.01 -5.50 19.91
N GLU A 19 12.12 -4.83 21.07
CA GLU A 19 12.03 -5.48 22.39
C GLU A 19 10.67 -6.16 22.66
N HIS A 20 9.66 -5.90 21.83
CA HIS A 20 8.32 -6.49 21.89
C HIS A 20 8.13 -7.59 20.83
N GLY A 21 9.18 -7.98 20.10
CA GLY A 21 9.12 -8.99 19.04
C GLY A 21 8.48 -8.48 17.74
N ARG A 22 8.37 -7.16 17.53
CA ARG A 22 7.83 -6.58 16.29
C ARG A 22 8.97 -6.27 15.32
N LEU A 23 8.79 -6.62 14.05
CA LEU A 23 9.78 -6.34 13.02
C LEU A 23 10.07 -4.84 12.90
N ARG A 24 11.34 -4.45 12.86
CA ARG A 24 11.78 -3.04 12.70
C ARG A 24 11.85 -2.61 11.23
N ILE A 25 10.94 -3.14 10.42
CA ILE A 25 10.95 -2.93 8.98
C ILE A 25 10.14 -1.66 8.62
N PRO A 26 10.60 -0.83 7.66
CA PRO A 26 9.81 0.28 7.16
C PRO A 26 8.44 -0.20 6.65
N PRO A 27 7.32 0.45 7.02
CA PRO A 27 5.97 -0.04 6.70
C PRO A 27 5.69 -0.26 5.21
N LEU A 28 6.18 0.62 4.33
CA LEU A 28 6.05 0.44 2.88
C LEU A 28 6.80 -0.80 2.41
N LEU A 29 8.04 -0.99 2.89
CA LEU A 29 8.83 -2.16 2.52
C LEU A 29 8.15 -3.45 2.98
N ASP A 30 7.61 -3.48 4.20
CA ASP A 30 6.88 -4.65 4.69
C ASP A 30 5.71 -5.03 3.79
N ARG A 31 4.92 -4.05 3.33
CA ARG A 31 3.86 -4.32 2.33
C ARG A 31 4.39 -4.86 1.02
N ARG A 32 5.48 -4.30 0.50
CA ARG A 32 6.10 -4.80 -0.74
C ARG A 32 6.56 -6.24 -0.56
N LEU A 33 7.11 -6.59 0.60
CA LEU A 33 7.50 -7.98 0.92
C LEU A 33 6.28 -8.90 1.06
N GLN A 34 5.15 -8.43 1.58
CA GLN A 34 3.91 -9.21 1.60
C GLN A 34 3.38 -9.50 0.17
N SER A 35 3.40 -8.51 -0.73
CA SER A 35 3.09 -8.75 -2.15
C SER A 35 4.11 -9.69 -2.81
N TRP A 36 5.39 -9.58 -2.45
CA TRP A 36 6.45 -10.47 -2.92
C TRP A 36 6.21 -11.93 -2.50
N GLU A 37 5.88 -12.19 -1.23
CA GLU A 37 5.54 -13.53 -0.73
C GLU A 37 4.41 -14.17 -1.54
N ARG A 38 3.37 -13.40 -1.85
CA ARG A 38 2.24 -13.86 -2.65
C ARG A 38 2.65 -14.24 -4.06
N LEU A 39 3.55 -13.48 -4.67
CA LEU A 39 4.09 -13.78 -6.00
C LEU A 39 5.10 -14.96 -5.96
N ALA A 40 5.79 -15.16 -4.85
CA ALA A 40 6.68 -16.30 -4.62
C ALA A 40 5.88 -17.61 -4.53
N GLU A 41 4.70 -17.63 -3.89
CA GLU A 41 3.78 -18.78 -3.92
C GLU A 41 3.37 -19.14 -5.35
N ILE A 42 3.05 -18.14 -6.17
CA ILE A 42 2.71 -18.37 -7.59
C ILE A 42 3.93 -18.88 -8.36
N SER A 43 5.13 -18.41 -8.03
CA SER A 43 6.37 -18.92 -8.63
C SER A 43 6.61 -20.39 -8.27
N ALA A 44 6.33 -20.78 -7.02
CA ALA A 44 6.37 -22.18 -6.58
C ALA A 44 5.33 -23.04 -7.31
N ASP A 45 4.11 -22.53 -7.52
CA ASP A 45 3.05 -23.20 -8.27
C ASP A 45 3.49 -23.55 -9.70
N ARG A 46 4.27 -22.67 -10.35
CA ARG A 46 4.84 -22.96 -11.67
C ARG A 46 5.78 -24.16 -11.61
N GLY A 47 6.62 -24.26 -10.58
CA GLY A 47 7.46 -25.45 -10.36
C GLY A 47 6.63 -26.72 -10.22
N GLY A 48 5.53 -26.66 -9.46
CA GLY A 48 4.56 -27.75 -9.37
C GLY A 48 3.93 -28.10 -10.73
N PHE A 49 3.58 -27.10 -11.53
CA PHE A 49 3.04 -27.26 -12.88
C PHE A 49 4.00 -27.98 -13.83
N LEU A 50 5.30 -27.70 -13.73
CA LEU A 50 6.34 -28.43 -14.45
C LEU A 50 6.41 -29.89 -14.02
N ALA A 51 6.39 -30.14 -12.70
CA ALA A 51 6.52 -31.47 -12.14
C ALA A 51 5.38 -32.42 -12.53
N VAL A 52 4.21 -31.89 -12.90
CA VAL A 52 3.04 -32.67 -13.33
C VAL A 52 2.72 -32.54 -14.83
N GLU A 53 3.71 -32.13 -15.62
CA GLU A 53 3.62 -32.06 -17.09
C GLU A 53 2.51 -31.11 -17.58
N GLY A 54 2.31 -30.00 -16.87
CA GLY A 54 1.37 -28.95 -17.25
C GLY A 54 -0.11 -29.30 -17.02
N ARG A 55 -0.40 -30.31 -16.20
CA ARG A 55 -1.76 -30.67 -15.81
C ARG A 55 -2.20 -29.87 -14.57
N LEU A 56 -3.37 -29.23 -14.66
CA LEU A 56 -3.90 -28.41 -13.56
C LEU A 56 -4.51 -29.25 -12.43
N GLU A 57 -5.21 -30.34 -12.76
CA GLU A 57 -5.95 -31.15 -11.77
C GLU A 57 -5.09 -31.65 -10.61
N PRO A 58 -3.86 -32.20 -10.81
CA PRO A 58 -3.03 -32.65 -9.70
C PRO A 58 -2.63 -31.51 -8.75
N ILE A 59 -2.38 -30.31 -9.27
CA ILE A 59 -1.94 -29.15 -8.49
C ILE A 59 -3.09 -28.61 -7.66
N ILE A 60 -4.26 -28.44 -8.29
CA ILE A 60 -5.45 -27.91 -7.61
C ILE A 60 -5.96 -28.92 -6.57
N SER A 61 -5.86 -30.22 -6.86
CA SER A 61 -6.12 -31.28 -5.87
C SER A 61 -5.16 -31.17 -4.67
N ALA A 62 -3.87 -30.90 -4.91
CA ALA A 62 -2.89 -30.67 -3.84
C ALA A 62 -3.22 -29.42 -3.01
N PHE A 63 -3.58 -28.30 -3.64
CA PHE A 63 -4.03 -27.09 -2.92
C PHE A 63 -5.19 -27.40 -1.99
N PHE A 64 -6.21 -28.09 -2.50
CA PHE A 64 -7.39 -28.41 -1.72
C PHE A 64 -7.06 -29.37 -0.58
N LYS A 65 -6.24 -30.40 -0.82
CA LYS A 65 -5.76 -31.31 0.22
C LYS A 65 -5.01 -30.56 1.33
N MET A 66 -4.14 -29.60 0.99
CA MET A 66 -3.42 -28.81 1.98
C MET A 66 -4.34 -27.90 2.80
N GLN A 67 -5.36 -27.31 2.17
CA GLN A 67 -6.28 -26.37 2.83
C GLN A 67 -7.37 -27.06 3.66
N SER A 68 -7.88 -28.20 3.20
CA SER A 68 -9.00 -28.91 3.82
C SER A 68 -8.59 -30.10 4.69
N GLY A 69 -7.39 -30.66 4.46
CA GLY A 69 -6.96 -31.93 5.05
C GLY A 69 -7.61 -33.18 4.45
N LEU A 70 -8.46 -33.05 3.43
CA LEU A 70 -9.20 -34.16 2.83
C LEU A 70 -8.38 -34.95 1.80
N GLY A 71 -8.57 -36.27 1.80
CA GLY A 71 -7.95 -37.20 0.84
C GLY A 71 -8.63 -37.18 -0.55
N PRO A 72 -7.94 -37.59 -1.63
CA PRO A 72 -8.45 -37.56 -3.00
C PRO A 72 -9.82 -38.23 -3.20
N GLU A 73 -10.12 -39.25 -2.41
CA GLU A 73 -11.39 -39.98 -2.37
C GLU A 73 -12.61 -39.11 -1.98
N HIS A 74 -12.35 -37.95 -1.38
CA HIS A 74 -13.35 -36.97 -0.96
C HIS A 74 -13.31 -35.69 -1.81
N LEU A 75 -12.43 -35.62 -2.82
CA LEU A 75 -12.23 -34.42 -3.64
C LEU A 75 -12.80 -34.60 -5.04
N ASN A 76 -13.76 -33.75 -5.39
CA ASN A 76 -14.12 -33.51 -6.78
C ASN A 76 -13.59 -32.13 -7.20
N VAL A 77 -12.47 -32.11 -7.91
CA VAL A 77 -11.83 -30.85 -8.33
C VAL A 77 -12.57 -30.29 -9.54
N ASP A 78 -13.25 -29.17 -9.36
CA ASP A 78 -13.89 -28.42 -10.44
C ASP A 78 -13.13 -27.11 -10.69
N ILE A 79 -12.27 -27.12 -11.71
CA ILE A 79 -11.49 -25.94 -12.13
C ILE A 79 -12.42 -24.80 -12.54
N LYS A 80 -13.55 -25.11 -13.20
CA LYS A 80 -14.51 -24.10 -13.65
C LYS A 80 -15.13 -23.39 -12.45
N ALA A 81 -15.48 -24.13 -11.41
CA ALA A 81 -16.02 -23.56 -10.17
C ALA A 81 -15.04 -22.57 -9.51
N PHE A 82 -13.73 -22.86 -9.49
CA PHE A 82 -12.73 -21.90 -8.99
C PHE A 82 -12.64 -20.62 -9.84
N LEU A 83 -12.79 -20.73 -11.16
CA LEU A 83 -12.77 -19.57 -12.04
C LEU A 83 -14.04 -18.73 -11.90
N GLU A 84 -15.19 -19.37 -11.68
CA GLU A 84 -16.44 -18.68 -11.35
C GLU A 84 -16.32 -17.95 -10.02
N GLN A 85 -15.75 -18.59 -8.99
CA GLN A 85 -15.44 -17.93 -7.70
C GLN A 85 -14.53 -16.72 -7.87
N LEU A 86 -13.53 -16.77 -8.76
CA LEU A 86 -12.68 -15.60 -9.03
C LEU A 86 -13.49 -14.44 -9.59
N ALA A 87 -14.42 -14.70 -10.50
CA ALA A 87 -15.30 -13.66 -11.05
C ALA A 87 -16.19 -13.04 -9.97
N ASP A 88 -16.59 -13.81 -8.97
CA ASP A 88 -17.35 -13.31 -7.82
C ASP A 88 -16.46 -12.50 -6.86
N LEU A 89 -15.23 -12.94 -6.62
CA LEU A 89 -14.24 -12.18 -5.84
C LEU A 89 -13.95 -10.81 -6.48
N GLN A 90 -13.88 -10.74 -7.81
CA GLN A 90 -13.71 -9.48 -8.53
C GLN A 90 -14.90 -8.54 -8.36
N LYS A 91 -16.10 -9.04 -8.05
CA LYS A 91 -17.32 -8.22 -7.83
C LYS A 91 -17.54 -7.88 -6.36
N LEU A 92 -16.72 -8.42 -5.46
CA LEU A 92 -16.91 -8.30 -4.02
C LEU A 92 -16.71 -6.84 -3.59
N GLU A 93 -17.71 -6.23 -2.94
CA GLU A 93 -17.64 -4.83 -2.49
C GLU A 93 -16.59 -4.62 -1.40
N ARG A 94 -16.35 -5.65 -0.57
CA ARG A 94 -15.39 -5.65 0.54
C ARG A 94 -14.05 -6.31 0.21
N ARG A 95 -13.38 -5.85 -0.85
CA ARG A 95 -12.11 -6.45 -1.33
C ARG A 95 -11.02 -6.48 -0.27
N GLU A 96 -11.07 -5.59 0.72
CA GLU A 96 -10.13 -5.55 1.83
C GLU A 96 -10.14 -6.81 2.72
N LEU A 97 -11.12 -7.70 2.56
CA LEU A 97 -11.10 -9.01 3.21
C LEU A 97 -10.04 -9.94 2.59
N LEU A 98 -9.78 -9.82 1.30
CA LEU A 98 -8.77 -10.63 0.60
C LEU A 98 -7.35 -10.27 1.03
N SER A 99 -7.10 -9.01 1.39
CA SER A 99 -5.78 -8.57 1.83
C SER A 99 -5.34 -9.14 3.17
N ARG A 100 -6.26 -9.73 3.95
CA ARG A 100 -5.97 -10.38 5.23
C ARG A 100 -5.35 -11.77 5.09
N TYR A 101 -5.41 -12.37 3.91
CA TYR A 101 -4.78 -13.66 3.67
C TYR A 101 -3.27 -13.46 3.43
N SER A 102 -2.46 -14.25 4.13
CA SER A 102 -1.00 -14.24 3.97
C SER A 102 -0.53 -14.84 2.64
N HIS A 103 -1.33 -15.75 2.06
CA HIS A 103 -1.03 -16.41 0.78
C HIS A 103 -2.14 -16.17 -0.24
N PRO A 104 -1.86 -16.31 -1.55
CA PRO A 104 -2.88 -16.17 -2.58
C PRO A 104 -4.03 -17.16 -2.41
N VAL A 105 -5.27 -16.67 -2.52
CA VAL A 105 -6.44 -17.55 -2.48
C VAL A 105 -6.47 -18.48 -3.69
N THR A 106 -6.99 -19.68 -3.51
CA THR A 106 -7.00 -20.75 -4.52
C THR A 106 -7.55 -20.33 -5.89
N PRO A 107 -8.63 -19.52 -5.99
CA PRO A 107 -9.10 -19.00 -7.28
C PRO A 107 -8.03 -18.22 -8.06
N ILE A 108 -7.23 -17.39 -7.37
CA ILE A 108 -6.15 -16.61 -7.99
C ILE A 108 -5.03 -17.53 -8.47
N ARG A 109 -4.57 -18.47 -7.64
CA ARG A 109 -3.53 -19.46 -7.99
C ARG A 109 -3.97 -20.31 -9.20
N THR A 110 -5.22 -20.76 -9.19
CA THR A 110 -5.82 -21.56 -10.27
C THR A 110 -5.83 -20.79 -11.59
N ARG A 111 -6.26 -19.52 -11.57
CA ARG A 111 -6.25 -18.68 -12.77
C ARG A 111 -4.83 -18.40 -13.27
N ALA A 112 -3.87 -18.15 -12.38
CA ALA A 112 -2.47 -17.94 -12.74
C ALA A 112 -1.88 -19.15 -13.50
N LEU A 113 -2.15 -20.37 -13.01
CA LEU A 113 -1.73 -21.60 -13.68
C LEU A 113 -2.46 -21.84 -15.01
N GLN A 114 -3.75 -21.50 -15.08
CA GLN A 114 -4.51 -21.58 -16.33
C GLN A 114 -3.93 -20.63 -17.39
N LEU A 115 -3.59 -19.39 -17.03
CA LEU A 115 -2.96 -18.44 -17.94
C LEU A 115 -1.62 -18.98 -18.47
N LEU A 116 -0.80 -19.56 -17.59
CA LEU A 116 0.45 -20.20 -17.99
C LEU A 116 0.20 -21.36 -18.97
N GLN A 117 -0.78 -22.23 -18.68
CA GLN A 117 -1.15 -23.34 -19.56
C GLN A 117 -1.59 -22.83 -20.94
N GLN A 118 -2.44 -21.80 -20.99
CA GLN A 118 -2.95 -21.20 -22.22
C GLN A 118 -1.86 -20.56 -23.08
N ALA A 119 -0.81 -20.00 -22.45
CA ALA A 119 0.33 -19.45 -23.15
C ALA A 119 1.31 -20.50 -23.71
N GLY A 120 1.06 -21.80 -23.45
CA GLY A 120 1.92 -22.90 -23.90
C GLY A 120 2.84 -23.47 -22.82
N GLY A 121 2.65 -23.11 -21.55
CA GLY A 121 3.40 -23.65 -20.42
C GLY A 121 4.91 -23.42 -20.56
N THR A 122 5.69 -24.51 -20.54
CA THR A 122 7.14 -24.48 -20.76
C THR A 122 7.53 -24.05 -22.16
N ALA A 123 6.68 -24.29 -23.15
CA ALA A 123 6.95 -23.95 -24.55
C ALA A 123 6.54 -22.51 -24.90
N ALA A 124 5.96 -21.76 -23.95
CA ALA A 124 5.59 -20.37 -24.14
C ALA A 124 6.81 -19.53 -24.54
N SER A 125 6.63 -18.65 -25.52
CA SER A 125 7.63 -17.65 -25.89
C SER A 125 7.83 -16.64 -24.75
N ASP A 126 8.96 -15.93 -24.76
CA ASP A 126 9.24 -14.93 -23.72
C ASP A 126 8.22 -13.79 -23.74
N ASP A 127 7.72 -13.38 -24.91
CA ASP A 127 6.63 -12.39 -25.03
C ASP A 127 5.32 -12.89 -24.42
N ALA A 128 4.95 -14.15 -24.70
CA ALA A 128 3.74 -14.75 -24.13
C ALA A 128 3.86 -14.87 -22.60
N ARG A 129 5.04 -15.25 -22.09
CA ARG A 129 5.32 -15.31 -20.65
C ARG A 129 5.25 -13.95 -19.99
N ALA A 130 5.82 -12.91 -20.61
CA ALA A 130 5.77 -11.55 -20.09
C ALA A 130 4.33 -11.03 -19.99
N LYS A 131 3.47 -11.35 -20.97
CA LYS A 131 2.04 -11.03 -20.92
C LYS A 131 1.33 -11.74 -19.76
N VAL A 132 1.55 -13.05 -19.63
CA VAL A 132 1.00 -13.84 -18.51
C VAL A 132 1.48 -13.30 -17.15
N ASP A 133 2.75 -12.93 -17.05
CA ASP A 133 3.32 -12.32 -15.85
C ASP A 133 2.61 -11.00 -15.50
N GLY A 134 2.34 -10.14 -16.48
CA GLY A 134 1.56 -8.92 -16.29
C GLY A 134 0.13 -9.19 -15.82
N GLU A 135 -0.57 -10.14 -16.46
CA GLU A 135 -1.92 -10.52 -16.03
C GLU A 135 -1.95 -11.10 -14.61
N ILE A 136 -0.95 -11.90 -14.23
CA ILE A 136 -0.82 -12.44 -12.89
C ILE A 136 -0.56 -11.34 -11.86
N ALA A 137 0.30 -10.37 -12.20
CA ALA A 137 0.53 -9.22 -11.33
C ALA A 137 -0.78 -8.45 -11.05
N GLU A 138 -1.59 -8.19 -12.08
CA GLU A 138 -2.91 -7.56 -11.90
C GLU A 138 -3.88 -8.43 -11.07
N LEU A 139 -3.86 -9.75 -11.24
CA LEU A 139 -4.67 -10.64 -10.40
C LEU A 139 -4.26 -10.58 -8.92
N THR A 140 -2.97 -10.48 -8.63
CA THR A 140 -2.50 -10.38 -7.23
C THR A 140 -2.88 -9.07 -6.57
N LYS A 141 -3.11 -7.98 -7.32
CA LYS A 141 -3.62 -6.72 -6.77
C LYS A 141 -5.00 -6.85 -6.14
N LEU A 142 -5.79 -7.87 -6.49
CA LEU A 142 -7.06 -8.17 -5.81
C LEU A 142 -6.88 -8.46 -4.30
N MET A 143 -5.65 -8.79 -3.89
CA MET A 143 -5.29 -9.04 -2.50
C MET A 143 -4.52 -7.89 -1.86
N GLU A 144 -4.31 -6.79 -2.58
CA GLU A 144 -3.76 -5.59 -1.97
C GLU A 144 -4.87 -4.86 -1.21
N PHE A 145 -4.52 -4.26 -0.07
CA PHE A 145 -5.49 -3.55 0.74
C PHE A 145 -5.80 -2.21 0.10
N GLU A 146 -7.07 -1.95 -0.17
CA GLU A 146 -7.56 -0.65 -0.59
C GLU A 146 -8.86 -0.33 0.13
N VAL A 147 -9.02 0.93 0.54
CA VAL A 147 -10.25 1.38 1.18
C VAL A 147 -11.40 1.41 0.18
N THR A 148 -12.57 0.97 0.62
CA THR A 148 -13.78 0.89 -0.22
C THR A 148 -14.91 1.75 0.31
N HIS A 149 -14.85 2.16 1.59
CA HIS A 149 -15.86 3.02 2.19
C HIS A 149 -15.73 4.46 1.65
N PRO A 150 -16.83 5.11 1.23
CA PRO A 150 -16.78 6.42 0.56
C PRO A 150 -15.96 7.48 1.31
N LEU A 151 -16.14 7.56 2.63
CA LEU A 151 -15.38 8.51 3.47
C LEU A 151 -13.86 8.32 3.31
N ASP A 152 -13.39 7.08 3.38
CA ASP A 152 -11.97 6.76 3.34
C ASP A 152 -11.39 6.93 1.93
N VAL A 153 -12.17 6.62 0.89
CA VAL A 153 -11.80 6.86 -0.51
C VAL A 153 -11.61 8.35 -0.76
N HIS A 154 -12.59 9.18 -0.37
CA HIS A 154 -12.51 10.62 -0.53
C HIS A 154 -11.41 11.25 0.35
N ALA A 155 -11.20 10.73 1.56
CA ALA A 155 -10.10 11.15 2.42
C ALA A 155 -8.74 10.83 1.79
N ARG A 156 -8.54 9.60 1.28
CA ARG A 156 -7.32 9.17 0.60
C ARG A 156 -7.02 10.06 -0.61
N ASP A 157 -7.99 10.23 -1.49
CA ASP A 157 -7.80 10.97 -2.74
C ASP A 157 -7.56 12.47 -2.47
N PHE A 158 -8.24 13.02 -1.46
CA PHE A 158 -7.98 14.37 -0.99
C PHE A 158 -6.57 14.52 -0.40
N ILE A 159 -6.15 13.64 0.52
CA ILE A 159 -4.83 13.70 1.16
C ILE A 159 -3.73 13.55 0.11
N LEU A 160 -3.88 12.61 -0.82
CA LEU A 160 -2.95 12.39 -1.92
C LEU A 160 -2.76 13.66 -2.75
N ALA A 161 -3.86 14.23 -3.24
CA ALA A 161 -3.81 15.38 -4.12
C ALA A 161 -3.38 16.68 -3.40
N ALA A 162 -3.93 16.94 -2.22
CA ALA A 162 -3.58 18.09 -1.41
C ALA A 162 -2.13 18.01 -0.89
N GLY A 163 -1.67 16.82 -0.49
CA GLY A 163 -0.29 16.60 -0.04
C GLY A 163 0.73 16.84 -1.16
N MET A 164 0.44 16.36 -2.38
CA MET A 164 1.28 16.65 -3.55
C MET A 164 1.32 18.13 -3.93
N LEU A 165 0.22 18.87 -3.72
CA LEU A 165 0.18 20.31 -3.96
C LEU A 165 0.86 21.11 -2.83
N ALA A 166 0.71 20.66 -1.58
CA ALA A 166 1.30 21.30 -0.40
C ALA A 166 2.82 21.27 -0.50
N ALA A 167 3.37 20.08 -0.71
CA ALA A 167 4.80 19.85 -0.82
C ALA A 167 5.38 20.35 -2.16
N ALA A 168 4.58 20.94 -3.05
CA ALA A 168 5.06 21.61 -4.25
C ALA A 168 4.76 23.12 -4.22
N ALA A 169 4.27 23.66 -3.09
CA ALA A 169 3.83 25.04 -2.97
C ALA A 169 5.00 26.04 -3.00
N ASP A 170 6.18 25.63 -2.57
CA ASP A 170 7.45 26.36 -2.64
C ASP A 170 8.27 26.02 -3.92
N GLY A 171 7.89 24.97 -4.62
CA GLY A 171 8.50 24.48 -5.85
C GLY A 171 9.35 23.22 -5.71
N GLU A 172 9.56 22.69 -4.49
CA GLU A 172 10.37 21.50 -4.25
C GLU A 172 9.67 20.50 -3.32
N PHE A 173 9.38 19.30 -3.81
CA PHE A 173 8.86 18.21 -2.99
C PHE A 173 10.02 17.45 -2.34
N SER A 174 10.31 17.76 -1.08
CA SER A 174 11.41 17.13 -0.34
C SER A 174 11.19 15.62 -0.14
N ASN A 175 12.27 14.89 0.16
CA ASN A 175 12.17 13.46 0.42
C ASN A 175 11.44 13.17 1.73
N GLU A 176 11.61 14.02 2.74
CA GLU A 176 10.99 13.90 4.06
C GLU A 176 9.47 14.07 3.99
N GLU A 177 8.97 15.07 3.24
CA GLU A 177 7.54 15.25 3.01
C GLU A 177 6.96 14.11 2.19
N ARG A 178 7.70 13.62 1.19
CA ARG A 178 7.29 12.48 0.36
C ARG A 178 7.13 11.23 1.21
N GLU A 179 8.11 10.94 2.06
CA GLU A 179 8.07 9.82 2.99
C GLU A 179 6.91 9.98 3.99
N MET A 180 6.68 11.19 4.50
CA MET A 180 5.55 11.48 5.38
C MET A 180 4.20 11.23 4.69
N LEU A 181 4.02 11.73 3.48
CA LEU A 181 2.80 11.54 2.70
C LEU A 181 2.56 10.05 2.41
N VAL A 182 3.61 9.31 2.01
CA VAL A 182 3.54 7.86 1.84
C VAL A 182 3.09 7.19 3.14
N ASN A 183 3.68 7.52 4.27
CA ASN A 183 3.34 6.92 5.57
C ASN A 183 1.89 7.21 6.00
N ILE A 184 1.37 8.41 5.72
CA ILE A 184 -0.02 8.79 5.97
C ILE A 184 -0.97 8.02 5.06
N LEU A 185 -0.61 7.84 3.79
CA LEU A 185 -1.43 7.14 2.80
C LEU A 185 -1.42 5.63 2.97
N LEU A 186 -0.35 5.05 3.53
CA LEU A 186 -0.22 3.61 3.68
C LEU A 186 -1.51 3.01 4.27
N PRO A 187 -1.99 3.38 5.47
CA PRO A 187 -3.20 2.77 6.05
C PRO A 187 -4.47 2.78 5.18
N ILE A 188 -4.54 3.61 4.13
CA ILE A 188 -5.72 3.81 3.29
C ILE A 188 -5.47 3.58 1.78
N SER A 189 -4.26 3.27 1.36
CA SER A 189 -3.89 3.05 -0.05
C SER A 189 -2.99 1.83 -0.20
N ALA A 190 -3.26 0.98 -1.20
CA ALA A 190 -2.44 -0.19 -1.52
C ALA A 190 -1.00 0.21 -1.89
N ASP A 191 -0.90 1.19 -2.78
CA ASP A 191 0.35 1.65 -3.37
C ASP A 191 0.37 3.19 -3.44
N PRO A 192 0.77 3.86 -2.35
CA PRO A 192 0.87 5.32 -2.32
C PRO A 192 1.76 5.89 -3.41
N GLU A 193 2.88 5.24 -3.73
CA GLU A 193 3.84 5.74 -4.71
C GLU A 193 3.28 5.69 -6.13
N ALA A 194 2.63 4.59 -6.51
CA ALA A 194 1.95 4.49 -7.80
C ALA A 194 0.79 5.50 -7.89
N ALA A 195 0.04 5.69 -6.81
CA ALA A 195 -1.04 6.68 -6.77
C ALA A 195 -0.50 8.12 -6.95
N MET A 196 0.63 8.45 -6.33
CA MET A 196 1.32 9.73 -6.55
C MET A 196 1.81 9.87 -7.99
N ALA A 197 2.42 8.83 -8.56
CA ALA A 197 2.90 8.85 -9.94
C ALA A 197 1.77 8.98 -10.98
N ALA A 198 0.56 8.54 -10.65
CA ALA A 198 -0.62 8.67 -11.52
C ALA A 198 -1.15 10.11 -11.60
N ILE A 199 -0.76 11.01 -10.68
CA ILE A 199 -1.07 12.43 -10.73
C ILE A 199 0.05 13.14 -11.51
N ASP A 200 -0.17 13.31 -12.80
CA ASP A 200 0.82 13.79 -13.78
C ASP A 200 0.96 15.32 -13.85
N SER A 201 0.07 16.08 -13.20
CA SER A 201 0.00 17.53 -13.31
C SER A 201 -0.62 18.21 -12.08
N PRO A 202 -0.17 19.44 -11.74
CA PRO A 202 -0.78 20.24 -10.67
C PRO A 202 -2.28 20.52 -10.92
N GLU A 203 -2.69 20.68 -12.17
CA GLU A 203 -4.10 20.90 -12.54
C GLU A 203 -4.95 19.67 -12.20
N ARG A 204 -4.44 18.47 -12.50
CA ARG A 204 -5.12 17.22 -12.14
C ARG A 204 -5.22 17.08 -10.62
N ALA A 205 -4.14 17.36 -9.90
CA ALA A 205 -4.14 17.35 -8.44
C ALA A 205 -5.19 18.34 -7.87
N ARG A 206 -5.26 19.57 -8.39
CA ARG A 206 -6.26 20.58 -7.95
C ARG A 206 -7.68 20.12 -8.21
N SER A 207 -7.94 19.48 -9.34
CA SER A 207 -9.27 18.93 -9.65
C SER A 207 -9.66 17.80 -8.69
N ILE A 208 -8.77 16.84 -8.44
CA ILE A 208 -9.01 15.74 -7.49
C ILE A 208 -9.23 16.32 -6.09
N MET A 209 -8.37 17.23 -5.64
CA MET A 209 -8.51 17.88 -4.34
C MET A 209 -9.86 18.59 -4.21
N ALA A 210 -10.28 19.38 -5.20
CA ALA A 210 -11.53 20.14 -5.13
C ALA A 210 -12.77 19.24 -5.10
N GLU A 211 -12.81 18.20 -5.94
CA GLU A 211 -13.90 17.22 -5.98
C GLU A 211 -14.07 16.52 -4.63
N ASN A 212 -12.96 16.02 -4.07
CA ASN A 212 -12.97 15.30 -2.81
C ASN A 212 -13.22 16.23 -1.61
N ALA A 213 -12.72 17.47 -1.65
CA ALA A 213 -13.03 18.48 -0.63
C ALA A 213 -14.54 18.74 -0.54
N GLN A 214 -15.19 18.92 -1.68
CA GLN A 214 -16.62 19.15 -1.74
C GLN A 214 -17.38 17.99 -1.11
N TRP A 215 -17.05 16.75 -1.49
CA TRP A 215 -17.71 15.58 -0.92
C TRP A 215 -17.47 15.47 0.59
N LEU A 216 -16.23 15.69 1.07
CA LEU A 216 -15.89 15.65 2.49
C LEU A 216 -16.62 16.73 3.29
N ARG A 217 -16.84 17.93 2.72
CA ARG A 217 -17.65 18.95 3.39
C ARG A 217 -19.09 18.51 3.62
N ASP A 218 -19.67 17.89 2.60
CA ASP A 218 -21.08 17.54 2.60
C ASP A 218 -21.35 16.28 3.44
N ASN A 219 -20.36 15.39 3.57
CA ASN A 219 -20.55 14.04 4.12
C ASN A 219 -19.68 13.69 5.33
N ALA A 220 -18.56 14.38 5.56
CA ALA A 220 -17.69 14.12 6.71
C ALA A 220 -17.99 15.08 7.87
N GLY A 221 -17.89 14.57 9.10
CA GLY A 221 -18.04 15.35 10.31
C GLY A 221 -16.69 15.86 10.80
N GLN A 222 -16.27 15.37 11.97
CA GLN A 222 -14.99 15.75 12.58
C GLN A 222 -13.77 15.18 11.84
N GLU A 223 -13.98 14.19 10.97
CA GLU A 223 -12.93 13.54 10.19
C GLU A 223 -12.19 14.53 9.28
N ARG A 224 -12.84 15.62 8.85
CA ARG A 224 -12.20 16.71 8.09
C ARG A 224 -11.02 17.33 8.84
N TYR A 225 -11.14 17.47 10.16
CA TYR A 225 -10.05 18.01 10.99
C TYR A 225 -8.89 17.03 11.10
N THR A 226 -9.18 15.72 11.18
CA THR A 226 -8.16 14.67 11.15
C THR A 226 -7.41 14.67 9.83
N ILE A 227 -8.14 14.72 8.70
CA ILE A 227 -7.59 14.80 7.35
C ILE A 227 -6.71 16.04 7.18
N TYR A 228 -7.21 17.21 7.61
CA TYR A 228 -6.44 18.44 7.60
C TYR A 228 -5.16 18.33 8.42
N ARG A 229 -5.25 17.80 9.65
CA ARG A 229 -4.09 17.60 10.52
C ARG A 229 -3.05 16.69 9.88
N GLN A 230 -3.46 15.64 9.17
CA GLN A 230 -2.54 14.77 8.43
C GLN A 230 -1.76 15.56 7.37
N LEU A 231 -2.41 16.45 6.63
CA LEU A 231 -1.72 17.32 5.67
C LEU A 231 -0.74 18.30 6.35
N VAL A 232 -1.09 18.83 7.52
CA VAL A 232 -0.16 19.66 8.30
C VAL A 232 1.09 18.86 8.70
N HIS A 233 0.96 17.57 9.02
CA HIS A 233 2.12 16.72 9.29
C HIS A 233 3.06 16.57 8.09
N VAL A 234 2.52 16.60 6.85
CA VAL A 234 3.34 16.53 5.64
C VAL A 234 4.27 17.73 5.58
N VAL A 235 3.72 18.95 5.56
CA VAL A 235 4.52 20.18 5.41
C VAL A 235 5.39 20.50 6.63
N ALA A 236 4.99 20.08 7.83
CA ALA A 236 5.73 20.41 9.06
C ALA A 236 6.88 19.44 9.39
N VAL A 237 7.10 18.39 8.58
CA VAL A 237 7.96 17.25 8.95
C VAL A 237 9.41 17.64 9.19
N ASP A 238 9.91 18.64 8.46
CA ASP A 238 11.26 19.17 8.58
C ASP A 238 11.41 20.13 9.78
N GLY A 239 10.32 20.44 10.47
CA GLY A 239 10.25 21.38 11.60
C GLY A 239 10.11 22.84 11.17
N ARG A 240 9.75 23.12 9.93
CA ARG A 240 9.45 24.45 9.38
C ARG A 240 8.17 24.39 8.55
N ILE A 241 7.57 25.55 8.34
CA ILE A 241 6.46 25.73 7.39
C ILE A 241 6.69 27.09 6.75
N ASP A 242 6.90 27.11 5.45
CA ASP A 242 7.17 28.31 4.69
C ASP A 242 5.89 29.12 4.44
N PRO A 243 5.99 30.43 4.13
CA PRO A 243 4.81 31.28 3.92
C PRO A 243 3.87 30.80 2.79
N SER A 244 4.43 30.17 1.75
CA SER A 244 3.67 29.56 0.65
C SER A 244 2.85 28.37 1.13
N GLU A 245 3.45 27.48 1.90
CA GLU A 245 2.79 26.31 2.49
C GLU A 245 1.75 26.72 3.52
N HIS A 246 2.07 27.67 4.40
CA HIS A 246 1.12 28.20 5.37
C HIS A 246 -0.12 28.78 4.66
N LYS A 247 0.09 29.57 3.60
CA LYS A 247 -1.02 30.09 2.79
C LYS A 247 -1.82 28.96 2.14
N PHE A 248 -1.14 27.96 1.57
CA PHE A 248 -1.79 26.79 0.97
C PHE A 248 -2.63 26.02 2.00
N MET A 249 -2.10 25.80 3.21
CA MET A 249 -2.84 25.12 4.28
C MET A 249 -4.09 25.89 4.72
N LEU A 250 -4.05 27.23 4.74
CA LEU A 250 -5.27 28.02 4.98
C LEU A 250 -6.30 27.88 3.83
N GLU A 251 -5.84 27.79 2.58
CA GLU A 251 -6.73 27.51 1.43
C GLU A 251 -7.38 26.12 1.56
N VAL A 252 -6.60 25.11 1.93
CA VAL A 252 -7.08 23.74 2.21
C VAL A 252 -8.09 23.72 3.35
N ALA A 253 -7.82 24.44 4.45
CA ALA A 253 -8.76 24.55 5.57
C ALA A 253 -10.09 25.16 5.13
N ASN A 254 -10.06 26.24 4.34
CA ASN A 254 -11.25 26.86 3.79
C ASN A 254 -12.01 25.92 2.86
N LEU A 255 -11.31 25.13 2.03
CA LEU A 255 -11.94 24.11 1.18
C LEU A 255 -12.68 23.04 1.99
N LEU A 256 -12.24 22.73 3.20
CA LEU A 256 -12.88 21.78 4.11
C LEU A 256 -13.89 22.42 5.08
N GLU A 257 -14.12 23.74 4.99
CA GLU A 257 -14.91 24.53 5.96
C GLU A 257 -14.39 24.47 7.40
N ILE A 258 -13.07 24.35 7.56
CA ILE A 258 -12.42 24.44 8.86
C ILE A 258 -12.21 25.92 9.19
N PRO A 259 -12.69 26.42 10.36
CA PRO A 259 -12.47 27.80 10.76
C PRO A 259 -10.98 28.14 10.82
N GLU A 260 -10.59 29.31 10.31
CA GLU A 260 -9.19 29.76 10.24
C GLU A 260 -8.46 29.64 11.58
N LYS A 261 -9.13 30.02 12.68
CA LYS A 261 -8.58 29.89 14.03
C LYS A 261 -8.18 28.43 14.36
N ALA A 262 -9.05 27.47 14.06
CA ALA A 262 -8.78 26.04 14.32
C ALA A 262 -7.68 25.50 13.38
N ALA A 263 -7.62 26.01 12.14
CA ALA A 263 -6.58 25.68 11.19
C ALA A 263 -5.19 26.16 11.68
N THR A 264 -5.10 27.40 12.14
CA THR A 264 -3.87 27.98 12.70
C THR A 264 -3.44 27.27 13.99
N GLU A 265 -4.37 26.95 14.89
CA GLU A 265 -4.08 26.17 16.10
C GLU A 265 -3.51 24.79 15.74
N THR A 266 -4.10 24.10 14.76
CA THR A 266 -3.59 22.79 14.30
C THR A 266 -2.17 22.89 13.71
N ILE A 267 -1.91 23.92 12.89
CA ILE A 267 -0.59 24.20 12.34
C ILE A 267 0.44 24.37 13.46
N PHE A 268 0.12 25.24 14.42
CA PHE A 268 1.00 25.52 15.56
C PHE A 268 1.27 24.27 16.40
N ASP A 269 0.23 23.52 16.75
CA ASP A 269 0.32 22.33 17.59
C ASP A 269 1.21 21.25 16.95
N VAL A 270 1.05 21.01 15.65
CA VAL A 270 1.86 20.01 14.92
C VAL A 270 3.30 20.46 14.83
N LEU A 271 3.56 21.72 14.43
CA LEU A 271 4.91 22.27 14.31
C LEU A 271 5.65 22.25 15.66
N ALA A 272 4.97 22.62 16.75
CA ALA A 272 5.53 22.56 18.09
C ALA A 272 5.97 21.13 18.47
N GLY A 273 5.22 20.11 18.06
CA GLY A 273 5.58 18.70 18.27
C GLY A 273 6.89 18.29 17.57
N TYR A 274 7.10 18.72 16.32
CA TYR A 274 8.34 18.45 15.60
C TYR A 274 9.54 19.17 16.21
N LEU A 275 9.39 20.45 16.57
CA LEU A 275 10.45 21.24 17.22
C LEU A 275 10.87 20.63 18.57
N GLN A 276 9.92 20.17 19.38
CA GLN A 276 10.23 19.48 20.63
C GLN A 276 10.99 18.17 20.38
N THR A 277 10.57 17.38 19.40
CA THR A 277 11.22 16.12 19.04
C THR A 277 12.66 16.33 18.56
N GLN A 278 12.89 17.35 17.74
CA GLN A 278 14.24 17.73 17.29
C GLN A 278 15.12 18.16 18.46
N ALA A 279 14.62 19.00 19.38
CA ALA A 279 15.36 19.44 20.56
C ALA A 279 15.77 18.26 21.47
N VAL A 280 14.89 17.26 21.65
CA VAL A 280 15.20 16.03 22.40
C VAL A 280 16.26 15.20 21.68
N ARG A 281 16.19 15.04 20.35
CA ARG A 281 17.21 14.33 19.58
C ARG A 281 18.58 15.01 19.65
N SER A 282 18.63 16.33 19.50
CA SER A 282 19.87 17.11 19.58
C SER A 282 20.51 17.03 20.98
N SER A 283 19.72 17.10 22.04
CA SER A 283 20.23 16.95 23.42
C SER A 283 20.70 15.53 23.73
N THR A 284 20.01 14.51 23.23
CA THR A 284 20.41 13.11 23.38
C THR A 284 21.70 12.79 22.60
N MET A 285 21.83 13.31 21.37
CA MET A 285 23.06 13.17 20.58
C MET A 285 24.24 13.92 21.22
N ALA A 286 24.02 15.13 21.73
CA ALA A 286 25.04 15.88 22.46
C ALA A 286 25.49 15.14 23.74
N ALA A 287 24.57 14.50 24.46
CA ALA A 287 24.89 13.65 25.59
C ALA A 287 25.69 12.39 25.16
N ALA A 288 25.26 11.68 24.12
CA ALA A 288 25.96 10.50 23.61
C ALA A 288 27.40 10.81 23.15
N GLN A 289 27.60 11.96 22.50
CA GLN A 289 28.92 12.46 22.10
C GLN A 289 29.77 12.87 23.32
N ALA A 290 29.18 13.49 24.35
CA ALA A 290 29.87 13.84 25.59
C ALA A 290 30.30 12.61 26.42
N PHE A 291 29.58 11.50 26.30
CA PHE A 291 29.88 10.23 26.97
C PHE A 291 30.76 9.26 26.15
N GLY A 292 31.27 9.69 24.99
CA GLY A 292 32.26 8.92 24.22
C GLY A 292 31.76 7.61 23.61
N MET A 293 30.43 7.43 23.48
CA MET A 293 29.84 6.27 22.82
C MET A 293 29.64 6.57 21.33
N GLN A 294 30.70 6.41 20.53
CA GLN A 294 30.54 6.18 19.09
C GLN A 294 30.29 4.69 18.88
N GLN A 295 29.13 4.32 18.34
CA GLN A 295 28.95 3.07 17.60
C GLN A 295 29.22 3.34 16.13
#